data_AF-A0A345D8J2-F1
#
_entry.id   AF-A0A345D8J2-F1
#
_cell.length_a   1.000
_cell.length_b   1.000
_cell.length_c   1.000
_cell.angle_alpha   90.00
_cell.angle_beta   90.00
_cell.angle_gamma   90.00
#
_symmetry.space_group_name_H-M   'P 1'
#
loop_
_entity.id
_entity.type
_entity.pdbx_description
1 polymer ?
#
loop_
_entity_poly.entity_id
_entity_poly.type
_entity_poly.pdbx_seq_one_letter_code
_entity_poly.pdbx_strand_id
1 'polypeptide(L)'
;MPFNAQSKVKTTKKATFGGRHIIVHGNPTHIWHDLYHSCLSMTWLGFFSGVALAFVMLNVLFALLYMIEPEGIANLFPDNILGAFFFSVETLATVGYGDMHPISVFTHFVATAEMFIGLSGSAILTGLIFARFSKPRARILFANSPVMTVVNGQPTLMIRTANARQNFIVDATAKLSMLRVEKTLEGARFRRVIDLKLVRTSQPMFFMGWTIMHVVDESSPLFGLTAVDFKAKDMSFVLIVKGTDESTTQQMQARQVYEHTDVKWQHRYVDAIYVDADGVSHIDYTLFHDTEALG
;
A
#
# COMPACT_ATOMS: atom_id res chain seq x y z
N MET A 1 -0.86 20.43 -45.88
CA MET A 1 -1.73 19.56 -45.07
C MET A 1 -1.12 19.41 -43.69
N PRO A 2 -1.64 20.08 -42.65
CA PRO A 2 -1.19 19.82 -41.29
C PRO A 2 -1.96 18.62 -40.72
N PHE A 3 -1.20 17.67 -40.17
CA PHE A 3 -1.69 16.49 -39.48
C PHE A 3 -2.41 16.93 -38.19
N ASN A 4 -3.72 16.71 -38.14
CA ASN A 4 -4.57 17.05 -37.01
C ASN A 4 -4.36 15.98 -35.90
N ALA A 5 -3.47 16.25 -34.95
CA ALA A 5 -3.27 15.38 -33.80
C ALA A 5 -4.39 15.64 -32.79
N GLN A 6 -5.46 14.84 -32.90
CA GLN A 6 -6.55 14.79 -31.94
C GLN A 6 -6.01 14.63 -30.51
N SER A 7 -6.50 15.51 -29.63
CA SER A 7 -6.24 15.53 -28.20
C SER A 7 -6.73 14.23 -27.53
N LYS A 8 -5.85 13.24 -27.40
CA LYS A 8 -6.07 12.15 -26.45
C LYS A 8 -5.94 12.72 -25.05
N VAL A 9 -7.06 12.83 -24.33
CA VAL A 9 -7.10 13.13 -22.90
C VAL A 9 -6.30 12.05 -22.18
N LYS A 10 -5.04 12.34 -21.85
CA LYS A 10 -4.17 11.43 -21.11
C LYS A 10 -4.48 11.59 -19.63
N THR A 11 -5.15 10.58 -19.07
CA THR A 11 -5.38 10.45 -17.63
C THR A 11 -4.05 10.64 -16.92
N THR A 12 -4.01 11.63 -16.03
CA THR A 12 -2.80 12.07 -15.36
C THR A 12 -2.87 11.63 -13.91
N LYS A 13 -2.05 10.64 -13.51
CA LYS A 13 -1.96 10.22 -12.10
C LYS A 13 -0.71 10.82 -11.50
N LYS A 14 -0.87 11.61 -10.43
CA LYS A 14 0.25 12.10 -9.61
C LYS A 14 0.71 10.95 -8.71
N ALA A 15 1.97 10.53 -8.85
CA ALA A 15 2.61 9.57 -7.98
C ALA A 15 3.77 10.26 -7.26
N THR A 16 3.86 10.11 -5.94
CA THR A 16 4.95 10.69 -5.16
C THR A 16 6.04 9.64 -4.94
N PHE A 17 7.29 9.94 -5.30
CA PHE A 17 8.45 9.09 -5.03
C PHE A 17 9.52 9.91 -4.32
N GLY A 18 9.79 9.62 -3.04
CA GLY A 18 10.82 10.31 -2.25
C GLY A 18 10.69 11.84 -2.28
N GLY A 19 9.50 12.39 -1.97
CA GLY A 19 9.25 13.84 -2.01
C GLY A 19 9.00 14.44 -3.40
N ARG A 20 9.28 13.72 -4.50
CA ARG A 20 9.07 14.24 -5.87
C ARG A 20 7.69 13.90 -6.42
N HIS A 21 7.07 14.88 -7.07
CA HIS A 21 5.84 14.71 -7.85
C HIS A 21 6.16 14.12 -9.22
N ILE A 22 5.82 12.86 -9.45
CA ILE A 22 5.87 12.20 -10.75
C ILE A 22 4.49 12.30 -11.38
N ILE A 23 4.42 12.84 -12.59
CA ILE A 23 3.19 12.91 -13.37
C ILE A 23 3.23 11.78 -14.40
N VAL A 24 2.44 10.73 -14.17
CA VAL A 24 2.35 9.58 -15.08
C VAL A 24 1.31 9.87 -16.15
N HIS A 25 1.71 9.82 -17.42
CA HIS A 25 0.84 10.04 -18.57
C HIS A 25 0.55 8.73 -19.32
N GLY A 26 -0.73 8.47 -19.63
CA GLY A 26 -1.12 7.44 -20.61
C GLY A 26 -1.10 6.01 -20.09
N ASN A 27 -1.31 5.77 -18.79
CA ASN A 27 -1.44 4.43 -18.24
C ASN A 27 -2.82 3.84 -18.60
N PRO A 28 -2.92 2.77 -19.41
CA PRO A 28 -4.19 2.12 -19.71
C PRO A 28 -4.66 1.34 -18.48
N THR A 29 -5.66 1.87 -17.76
CA THR A 29 -6.24 1.17 -16.60
C THR A 29 -7.46 0.35 -17.03
N HIS A 30 -7.43 -0.96 -16.78
CA HIS A 30 -8.62 -1.81 -16.91
C HIS A 30 -9.58 -1.57 -15.73
N ILE A 31 -10.85 -1.30 -16.03
CA ILE A 31 -11.91 -0.94 -15.07
C ILE A 31 -12.03 -1.97 -13.93
N TRP A 32 -12.01 -3.28 -14.25
CA TRP A 32 -12.15 -4.35 -13.26
C TRP A 32 -10.99 -4.45 -12.27
N HIS A 33 -9.75 -4.25 -12.73
CA HIS A 33 -8.59 -4.22 -11.83
C HIS A 33 -8.66 -3.00 -10.90
N ASP A 34 -9.12 -1.86 -11.40
CA ASP A 34 -9.22 -0.64 -10.59
C ASP A 34 -10.32 -0.75 -9.52
N LEU A 35 -11.43 -1.43 -9.80
CA LEU A 35 -12.48 -1.74 -8.82
C LEU A 35 -11.97 -2.63 -7.69
N TYR A 36 -11.32 -3.75 -8.00
CA TYR A 36 -10.74 -4.63 -6.97
C TYR A 36 -9.69 -3.90 -6.13
N HIS A 37 -8.77 -3.18 -6.78
CA HIS A 37 -7.76 -2.40 -6.05
C HIS A 37 -8.36 -1.26 -5.22
N SER A 38 -9.39 -0.59 -5.72
CA SER A 38 -10.11 0.46 -4.98
C SER A 38 -10.79 -0.14 -3.74
N CYS A 39 -11.53 -1.25 -3.91
CA CYS A 39 -12.16 -1.97 -2.80
C CYS A 39 -11.15 -2.42 -1.76
N LEU A 40 -9.92 -2.78 -2.12
CA LEU A 40 -8.85 -3.16 -1.16
C LEU A 40 -8.09 -1.98 -0.53
N SER A 41 -8.16 -0.78 -1.11
CA SER A 41 -7.37 0.38 -0.67
C SER A 41 -8.19 1.46 0.02
N MET A 42 -9.52 1.43 -0.09
CA MET A 42 -10.44 2.33 0.62
C MET A 42 -10.30 2.23 2.15
N THR A 43 -10.71 3.28 2.86
CA THR A 43 -10.93 3.22 4.31
C THR A 43 -12.08 2.27 4.64
N TRP A 44 -12.15 1.74 5.87
CA TRP A 44 -13.26 0.84 6.27
C TRP A 44 -14.62 1.51 6.12
N LEU A 45 -14.74 2.77 6.55
CA LEU A 45 -15.98 3.53 6.39
C LEU A 45 -16.35 3.72 4.90
N GLY A 46 -15.38 4.07 4.06
CA GLY A 46 -15.62 4.22 2.61
C GLY A 46 -16.04 2.90 1.95
N PHE A 47 -15.43 1.79 2.35
CA PHE A 47 -15.78 0.46 1.86
C PHE A 47 -17.22 0.08 2.24
N PHE A 48 -17.58 0.14 3.53
CA PHE A 48 -18.94 -0.21 3.97
C PHE A 48 -20.00 0.76 3.43
N SER A 49 -19.67 2.04 3.28
CA SER A 49 -20.58 3.01 2.63
C SER A 49 -20.81 2.67 1.17
N GLY A 50 -19.77 2.26 0.43
CA GLY A 50 -19.89 1.82 -0.95
C GLY A 50 -20.73 0.55 -1.10
N VAL A 51 -20.53 -0.44 -0.20
CA VAL A 51 -21.34 -1.67 -0.15
C VAL A 51 -22.80 -1.34 0.18
N ALA A 52 -23.06 -0.47 1.15
CA ALA A 52 -24.41 -0.04 1.51
C ALA A 52 -25.10 0.69 0.34
N LEU A 53 -24.38 1.56 -0.37
CA LEU A 53 -24.90 2.23 -1.55
C LEU A 53 -25.24 1.24 -2.68
N ALA A 54 -24.35 0.28 -2.95
CA ALA A 54 -24.60 -0.77 -3.95
C ALA A 54 -25.80 -1.63 -3.56
N PHE A 55 -25.93 -1.98 -2.29
CA PHE A 55 -27.10 -2.69 -1.75
C PHE A 55 -28.39 -1.90 -1.99
N VAL A 56 -28.45 -0.62 -1.62
CA VAL A 56 -29.64 0.21 -1.84
C VAL A 56 -29.97 0.34 -3.33
N MET A 57 -28.96 0.58 -4.19
CA MET A 57 -29.15 0.69 -5.64
C MET A 57 -29.69 -0.59 -6.27
N LEU A 58 -29.19 -1.74 -5.83
CA LEU A 58 -29.65 -3.04 -6.32
C LEU A 58 -31.10 -3.30 -5.90
N ASN A 59 -31.45 -2.99 -4.65
CA ASN A 59 -32.83 -3.14 -4.18
C ASN A 59 -33.79 -2.17 -4.89
N VAL A 60 -33.36 -0.94 -5.18
CA VAL A 60 -34.18 -0.01 -5.98
C VAL A 60 -34.37 -0.54 -7.40
N LEU A 61 -33.35 -1.12 -8.02
CA LEU A 61 -33.46 -1.74 -9.34
C LEU A 61 -34.49 -2.88 -9.34
N PHE A 62 -34.42 -3.79 -8.35
CA PHE A 62 -35.37 -4.90 -8.25
C PHE A 62 -36.77 -4.43 -7.88
N ALA A 63 -36.92 -3.45 -7.00
CA ALA A 63 -38.20 -2.80 -6.74
C ALA A 63 -38.84 -2.28 -8.02
N LEU A 64 -38.07 -1.63 -8.90
CA LEU A 64 -38.57 -1.16 -10.19
C LEU A 64 -38.96 -2.32 -11.13
N LEU A 65 -38.24 -3.44 -11.09
CA LEU A 65 -38.61 -4.64 -11.86
C LEU A 65 -39.91 -5.27 -11.35
N TYR A 66 -40.10 -5.34 -10.03
CA TYR A 66 -41.35 -5.81 -9.43
C TYR A 66 -42.53 -4.89 -9.75
N MET A 67 -42.31 -3.57 -9.78
CA MET A 67 -43.34 -2.60 -10.14
C MET A 67 -43.81 -2.70 -11.62
N ILE A 68 -43.19 -3.54 -12.45
CA ILE A 68 -43.73 -3.90 -13.78
C ILE A 68 -45.04 -4.70 -13.62
N GLU A 69 -45.14 -5.52 -12.58
CA GLU A 69 -46.36 -6.27 -12.22
C GLU A 69 -46.61 -6.13 -10.70
N PRO A 70 -47.15 -5.00 -10.22
CA PRO A 70 -47.34 -4.74 -8.79
C PRO A 70 -48.24 -5.78 -8.09
N GLU A 71 -49.28 -6.23 -8.79
CA GLU A 71 -50.18 -7.31 -8.35
C GLU A 71 -49.49 -8.69 -8.29
N GLY A 72 -48.23 -8.78 -8.68
CA GLY A 72 -47.43 -10.00 -8.65
C GLY A 72 -46.85 -10.33 -7.27
N ILE A 73 -46.98 -9.43 -6.28
CA ILE A 73 -46.54 -9.62 -4.89
C ILE A 73 -47.77 -9.64 -3.97
N ALA A 74 -47.96 -10.74 -3.23
CA ALA A 74 -49.00 -10.81 -2.21
C ALA A 74 -48.68 -9.89 -1.01
N ASN A 75 -49.71 -9.30 -0.42
CA ASN A 75 -49.63 -8.47 0.78
C ASN A 75 -48.61 -7.32 0.71
N LEU A 76 -48.41 -6.73 -0.48
CA LEU A 76 -47.47 -5.64 -0.67
C LEU A 76 -47.78 -4.47 0.28
N PHE A 77 -46.82 -4.14 1.16
CA PHE A 77 -47.00 -3.07 2.14
C PHE A 77 -45.75 -2.21 2.34
N PRO A 78 -45.84 -0.87 2.21
CA PRO A 78 -46.97 -0.12 1.65
C PRO A 78 -47.18 -0.46 0.16
N ASP A 79 -48.41 -0.31 -0.33
CA ASP A 79 -48.78 -0.60 -1.73
C ASP A 79 -48.24 0.47 -2.70
N ASN A 80 -46.91 0.52 -2.82
CA ASN A 80 -46.16 1.39 -3.72
C ASN A 80 -44.72 0.87 -3.85
N ILE A 81 -43.87 1.64 -4.54
CA ILE A 81 -42.45 1.30 -4.76
C ILE A 81 -41.67 1.04 -3.46
N LEU A 82 -42.05 1.64 -2.33
CA LEU A 82 -41.39 1.38 -1.04
C LEU A 82 -41.71 -0.02 -0.52
N GLY A 83 -42.93 -0.52 -0.70
CA GLY A 83 -43.25 -1.92 -0.39
C GLY A 83 -42.46 -2.88 -1.27
N ALA A 84 -42.37 -2.59 -2.58
CA ALA A 84 -41.58 -3.41 -3.50
C ALA A 84 -40.08 -3.37 -3.16
N PHE A 85 -39.59 -2.23 -2.65
CA PHE A 85 -38.23 -2.08 -2.13
C PHE A 85 -38.02 -2.91 -0.86
N PHE A 86 -38.97 -2.93 0.09
CA PHE A 86 -38.85 -3.78 1.27
C PHE A 86 -38.92 -5.26 0.93
N PHE A 87 -39.79 -5.66 0.00
CA PHE A 87 -39.85 -7.02 -0.53
C PHE A 87 -38.52 -7.44 -1.21
N SER A 88 -37.93 -6.54 -1.99
CA SER A 88 -36.59 -6.72 -2.57
C SER A 88 -35.52 -6.88 -1.48
N VAL A 89 -35.55 -6.05 -0.42
CA VAL A 89 -34.60 -6.14 0.71
C VAL A 89 -34.66 -7.49 1.41
N GLU A 90 -35.85 -8.00 1.73
CA GLU A 90 -35.99 -9.30 2.38
C GLU A 90 -35.65 -10.48 1.45
N THR A 91 -35.85 -10.33 0.13
CA THR A 91 -35.53 -11.34 -0.89
C THR A 91 -34.02 -11.40 -1.15
N LEU A 92 -33.39 -10.26 -1.43
CA LEU A 92 -31.96 -10.15 -1.71
C LEU A 92 -31.11 -10.54 -0.50
N ALA A 93 -31.52 -10.15 0.71
CA ALA A 93 -30.84 -10.52 1.95
C ALA A 93 -31.17 -11.95 2.41
N THR A 94 -32.03 -12.68 1.69
CA THR A 94 -32.47 -14.03 2.02
C THR A 94 -33.14 -14.16 3.40
N VAL A 95 -33.78 -13.07 3.86
CA VAL A 95 -34.54 -13.04 5.12
C VAL A 95 -35.90 -13.70 4.93
N GLY A 96 -36.63 -13.28 3.88
CA GLY A 96 -37.91 -13.86 3.48
C GLY A 96 -38.91 -13.99 4.64
N TYR A 97 -39.36 -12.87 5.21
CA TYR A 97 -40.32 -12.90 6.32
C TYR A 97 -41.60 -13.70 5.99
N GLY A 98 -41.98 -13.73 4.71
CA GLY A 98 -43.05 -14.58 4.17
C GLY A 98 -44.42 -13.93 4.15
N ASP A 99 -44.57 -12.75 4.74
CA ASP A 99 -45.78 -11.93 4.63
C ASP A 99 -45.97 -11.44 3.19
N MET A 100 -44.92 -10.84 2.63
CA MET A 100 -44.80 -10.54 1.20
C MET A 100 -44.17 -11.74 0.46
N HIS A 101 -44.79 -12.18 -0.63
CA HIS A 101 -44.27 -13.27 -1.44
C HIS A 101 -44.75 -13.17 -2.89
N PRO A 102 -43.96 -13.68 -3.85
CA PRO A 102 -44.35 -13.65 -5.26
C PRO A 102 -45.54 -14.59 -5.52
N ILE A 103 -46.50 -14.14 -6.32
CA ILE A 103 -47.68 -14.92 -6.75
C ILE A 103 -47.77 -15.10 -8.26
N SER A 104 -47.14 -14.23 -9.05
CA SER A 104 -47.07 -14.38 -10.50
C SER A 104 -45.79 -15.13 -10.93
N VAL A 105 -45.84 -15.81 -12.08
CA VAL A 105 -44.67 -16.51 -12.66
C VAL A 105 -43.53 -15.52 -12.93
N PHE A 106 -43.86 -14.31 -13.38
CA PHE A 106 -42.87 -13.26 -13.62
C PHE A 106 -42.18 -12.83 -12.32
N THR A 107 -42.95 -12.54 -11.26
CA THR A 107 -42.39 -12.13 -9.96
C THR A 107 -41.54 -13.25 -9.34
N HIS A 108 -41.92 -14.52 -9.49
CA HIS A 108 -41.09 -15.65 -9.11
C HIS A 108 -39.75 -15.69 -9.86
N PHE A 109 -39.75 -15.41 -11.17
CA PHE A 109 -38.53 -15.38 -11.97
C PHE A 109 -37.61 -14.23 -11.53
N VAL A 110 -38.16 -13.03 -11.32
CA VAL A 110 -37.42 -11.87 -10.81
C VAL A 110 -36.83 -12.17 -9.43
N ALA A 111 -37.63 -12.73 -8.51
CA ALA A 111 -37.17 -13.12 -7.17
C ALA A 111 -36.09 -14.20 -7.22
N THR A 112 -36.19 -15.18 -8.12
CA THR A 112 -35.15 -16.20 -8.30
C THR A 112 -33.84 -15.59 -8.77
N ALA A 113 -33.89 -14.65 -9.73
CA ALA A 113 -32.71 -13.94 -10.20
C ALA A 113 -32.11 -13.04 -9.10
N GLU A 114 -32.96 -12.36 -8.33
CA GLU A 114 -32.56 -11.53 -7.19
C GLU A 114 -31.85 -12.35 -6.12
N MET A 115 -32.42 -13.48 -5.70
CA MET A 115 -31.82 -14.37 -4.72
C MET A 115 -30.45 -14.89 -5.19
N PHE A 116 -30.32 -15.26 -6.48
CA PHE A 116 -29.04 -15.69 -7.03
C PHE A 116 -27.97 -14.58 -6.98
N ILE A 117 -28.37 -13.34 -7.31
CA ILE A 117 -27.48 -12.18 -7.23
C ILE A 117 -27.12 -11.86 -5.77
N GLY A 118 -28.07 -11.94 -4.85
CA GLY A 118 -27.85 -11.73 -3.41
C GLY A 118 -26.88 -12.74 -2.81
N LEU A 119 -27.06 -14.03 -3.10
CA LEU A 119 -26.15 -15.10 -2.69
C LEU A 119 -24.75 -14.95 -3.29
N SER A 120 -24.66 -14.60 -4.58
CA SER A 120 -23.38 -14.35 -5.23
C SER A 120 -22.68 -13.12 -4.65
N GLY A 121 -23.45 -12.04 -4.39
CA GLY A 121 -22.95 -10.80 -3.81
C GLY A 121 -22.45 -10.96 -2.38
N SER A 122 -23.13 -11.74 -1.55
CA SER A 122 -22.70 -12.03 -0.18
C SER A 122 -21.40 -12.84 -0.12
N ALA A 123 -21.24 -13.81 -1.02
CA ALA A 123 -19.99 -14.57 -1.18
C ALA A 123 -18.81 -13.65 -1.58
N ILE A 124 -19.02 -12.77 -2.56
CA ILE A 124 -18.01 -11.80 -3.00
C ILE A 124 -17.67 -10.81 -1.88
N LEU A 125 -18.67 -10.27 -1.18
CA LEU A 125 -18.48 -9.34 -0.07
C LEU A 125 -17.64 -9.98 1.05
N THR A 126 -17.97 -11.22 1.42
CA THR A 126 -17.22 -11.98 2.43
C THR A 126 -15.77 -12.18 2.01
N GLY A 127 -15.54 -12.58 0.75
CA GLY A 127 -14.21 -12.71 0.18
C GLY A 127 -13.42 -11.40 0.18
N LEU A 128 -14.06 -10.28 -0.16
CA LEU A 128 -13.43 -8.95 -0.12
C LEU A 128 -13.08 -8.50 1.31
N ILE A 129 -13.97 -8.74 2.28
CA ILE A 129 -13.72 -8.44 3.69
C ILE A 129 -12.52 -9.25 4.18
N PHE A 130 -12.49 -10.56 3.90
CA PHE A 130 -11.36 -11.42 4.24
C PHE A 130 -10.05 -10.95 3.59
N ALA A 131 -10.07 -10.62 2.29
CA ALA A 131 -8.89 -10.09 1.60
C ALA A 131 -8.40 -8.76 2.19
N ARG A 132 -9.30 -7.89 2.64
CA ARG A 132 -8.96 -6.62 3.33
C ARG A 132 -8.34 -6.86 4.71
N PHE A 133 -8.86 -7.80 5.49
CA PHE A 133 -8.29 -8.18 6.78
C PHE A 133 -6.93 -8.86 6.64
N SER A 134 -6.80 -9.72 5.64
CA SER A 134 -5.59 -10.47 5.33
C SER A 134 -4.50 -9.61 4.67
N LYS A 135 -4.68 -8.29 4.49
CA LYS A 135 -3.64 -7.44 3.92
C LYS A 135 -2.60 -7.10 5.00
N PRO A 136 -1.34 -7.51 4.85
CA PRO A 136 -0.32 -7.26 5.85
C PRO A 136 -0.02 -5.76 5.87
N ARG A 137 -0.17 -5.12 7.04
CA ARG A 137 0.31 -3.76 7.27
C ARG A 137 1.74 -3.83 7.79
N ALA A 138 2.70 -3.88 6.87
CA ALA A 138 4.11 -3.75 7.23
C ALA A 138 4.33 -2.41 7.93
N ARG A 139 4.74 -2.43 9.20
CA ARG A 139 5.22 -1.24 9.92
C ARG A 139 6.73 -1.37 10.13
N ILE A 140 7.46 -1.49 9.04
CA ILE A 140 8.92 -1.35 9.07
C ILE A 140 9.20 0.15 9.10
N LEU A 141 9.79 0.61 10.21
CA LEU A 141 10.20 1.99 10.41
C LEU A 141 11.61 2.17 9.85
N PHE A 142 11.86 3.32 9.23
CA PHE A 142 13.15 3.72 8.70
C PHE A 142 13.59 5.01 9.37
N ALA A 143 14.88 5.18 9.65
CA ALA A 143 15.40 6.47 10.09
C ALA A 143 15.04 7.56 9.08
N ASN A 144 14.88 8.81 9.53
CA ASN A 144 14.56 9.91 8.62
C ASN A 144 15.74 10.28 7.72
N SER A 145 16.96 10.10 8.22
CA SER A 145 18.20 10.50 7.57
C SER A 145 19.21 9.37 7.57
N PRO A 146 19.75 8.97 6.40
CA PRO A 146 20.96 8.17 6.33
C PRO A 146 22.12 8.94 6.94
N VAL A 147 23.03 8.25 7.63
CA VAL A 147 24.24 8.87 8.17
C VAL A 147 25.47 8.33 7.46
N MET A 148 26.40 9.21 7.12
CA MET A 148 27.71 8.85 6.59
C MET A 148 28.75 9.09 7.68
N THR A 149 29.40 8.02 8.13
CA THR A 149 30.37 8.09 9.23
C THR A 149 31.49 7.07 9.05
N VAL A 150 32.51 7.14 9.90
CA VAL A 150 33.60 6.17 9.92
C VAL A 150 33.26 5.09 10.96
N VAL A 151 33.20 3.83 10.51
CA VAL A 151 33.02 2.66 11.37
C VAL A 151 34.24 1.77 11.20
N ASN A 152 34.92 1.44 12.29
CA ASN A 152 36.15 0.64 12.27
C ASN A 152 37.20 1.16 11.27
N GLY A 153 37.35 2.49 11.19
CA GLY A 153 38.31 3.15 10.30
C GLY A 153 37.87 3.25 8.83
N GLN A 154 36.69 2.75 8.46
CA GLN A 154 36.20 2.79 7.08
C GLN A 154 34.96 3.69 6.93
N PRO A 155 34.92 4.60 5.93
CA PRO A 155 33.73 5.37 5.62
C PRO A 155 32.56 4.44 5.29
N THR A 156 31.43 4.65 5.95
CA THR A 156 30.28 3.74 5.92
C THR A 156 28.99 4.55 5.89
N LEU A 157 28.13 4.23 4.92
CA LEU A 157 26.76 4.72 4.85
C LEU A 157 25.87 3.81 5.71
N MET A 158 25.15 4.39 6.67
CA MET A 158 24.29 3.66 7.60
C MET A 158 22.84 4.15 7.58
N ILE A 159 21.91 3.21 7.54
CA ILE A 159 20.47 3.46 7.62
C ILE A 159 19.87 2.52 8.65
N ARG A 160 19.37 3.04 9.77
CA ARG A 160 18.66 2.20 10.75
C ARG A 160 17.24 1.90 10.29
N THR A 161 16.81 0.68 10.56
CA THR A 161 15.43 0.23 10.39
C THR A 161 14.97 -0.46 11.66
N ALA A 162 13.68 -0.43 11.95
CA ALA A 162 13.10 -1.15 13.09
C ALA A 162 11.78 -1.79 12.70
N ASN A 163 11.45 -2.90 13.37
CA ASN A 163 10.08 -3.39 13.35
C ASN A 163 9.29 -2.58 14.38
N ALA A 164 8.29 -1.82 13.93
CA ALA A 164 7.39 -1.10 14.84
C ALA A 164 6.19 -1.96 15.28
N ARG A 165 6.23 -3.27 15.02
CA ARG A 165 5.36 -4.27 15.65
C ARG A 165 6.15 -5.03 16.71
N GLN A 166 5.47 -5.41 17.78
CA GLN A 166 6.00 -6.31 18.82
C GLN A 166 6.01 -7.79 18.37
N ASN A 167 6.17 -8.06 17.07
CA ASN A 167 6.24 -9.40 16.50
C ASN A 167 7.58 -9.61 15.76
N PHE A 168 7.86 -10.83 15.31
CA PHE A 168 9.06 -11.10 14.53
C PHE A 168 8.79 -11.02 13.02
N ILE A 169 9.75 -10.42 12.30
CA ILE A 169 9.85 -10.57 10.86
C ILE A 169 10.96 -11.58 10.59
N VAL A 170 10.57 -12.74 10.07
CA VAL A 170 11.44 -13.87 9.77
C VAL A 170 12.03 -13.69 8.37
N ASP A 171 13.27 -14.13 8.19
CA ASP A 171 14.02 -14.06 6.93
C ASP A 171 14.02 -12.65 6.32
N ALA A 172 14.22 -11.64 7.19
CA ALA A 172 14.26 -10.26 6.74
C ALA A 172 15.48 -10.05 5.81
N THR A 173 15.26 -9.45 4.65
CA THR A 173 16.30 -9.12 3.67
C THR A 173 16.25 -7.63 3.35
N ALA A 174 17.42 -7.04 3.15
CA ALA A 174 17.55 -5.64 2.78
C ALA A 174 18.32 -5.52 1.47
N LYS A 175 17.88 -4.55 0.66
CA LYS A 175 18.53 -4.14 -0.57
C LYS A 175 18.60 -2.62 -0.60
N LEU A 176 19.81 -2.09 -0.70
CA LEU A 176 20.06 -0.66 -0.84
C LEU A 176 20.56 -0.39 -2.26
N SER A 177 19.90 0.51 -2.95
CA SER A 177 20.30 0.93 -4.30
C SER A 177 20.48 2.44 -4.33
N MET A 178 21.55 2.89 -4.98
CA MET A 178 21.76 4.28 -5.34
C MET A 178 21.14 4.55 -6.72
N LEU A 179 20.48 5.69 -6.87
CA LEU A 179 19.99 6.21 -8.13
C LEU A 179 20.72 7.52 -8.42
N ARG A 180 21.28 7.64 -9.63
CA ARG A 180 21.93 8.87 -10.11
C ARG A 180 21.56 9.16 -11.55
N VAL A 181 21.63 10.43 -11.94
CA VAL A 181 21.44 10.84 -13.34
C VAL A 181 22.77 10.75 -14.06
N GLU A 182 22.83 9.97 -15.13
CA GLU A 182 23.98 9.89 -16.04
C GLU A 182 23.63 10.55 -17.38
N LYS A 183 24.64 11.17 -17.99
CA LYS A 183 24.59 11.60 -19.39
C LYS A 183 25.42 10.61 -20.20
N THR A 184 24.82 10.02 -21.23
CA THR A 184 25.57 9.20 -22.18
C THR A 184 26.45 10.10 -23.06
N LEU A 185 27.37 9.48 -23.81
CA LEU A 185 28.21 10.18 -24.78
C LEU A 185 27.39 10.83 -25.90
N GLU A 186 26.23 10.24 -26.22
CA GLU A 186 25.26 10.73 -27.20
C GLU A 186 24.37 11.87 -26.65
N GLY A 187 24.62 12.32 -25.42
CA GLY A 187 23.89 13.42 -24.78
C GLY A 187 22.55 13.02 -24.14
N ALA A 188 22.17 11.75 -24.16
CA ALA A 188 20.95 11.27 -23.53
C ALA A 188 21.08 11.27 -22.00
N ARG A 189 20.07 11.81 -21.30
CA ARG A 189 19.98 11.76 -19.84
C ARG A 189 19.13 10.57 -19.42
N PHE A 190 19.69 9.68 -18.61
CA PHE A 190 18.94 8.56 -18.04
C PHE A 190 19.29 8.37 -16.57
N ARG A 191 18.38 7.74 -15.82
CA ARG A 191 18.57 7.45 -14.40
C ARG A 191 19.10 6.03 -14.25
N ARG A 192 20.29 5.90 -13.69
CA ARG A 192 20.91 4.59 -13.45
C ARG A 192 20.64 4.16 -12.02
N VAL A 193 20.19 2.91 -11.87
CA VAL A 193 20.04 2.24 -10.57
C VAL A 193 21.26 1.35 -10.37
N ILE A 194 21.97 1.51 -9.27
CA ILE A 194 23.16 0.73 -8.92
C ILE A 194 22.96 0.17 -7.51
N ASP A 195 23.07 -1.15 -7.38
CA ASP A 195 22.94 -1.82 -6.09
C ASP A 195 24.23 -1.64 -5.27
N LEU A 196 24.08 -1.28 -4.00
CA LEU A 196 25.18 -1.11 -3.06
C LEU A 196 25.40 -2.39 -2.27
N LYS A 197 26.66 -2.80 -2.12
CA LYS A 197 27.04 -4.00 -1.36
C LYS A 197 26.85 -3.77 0.14
N LEU A 198 25.90 -4.49 0.75
CA LEU A 198 25.67 -4.39 2.19
C LEU A 198 26.64 -5.28 2.97
N VAL A 199 27.02 -4.86 4.19
CA VAL A 199 27.77 -5.69 5.14
C VAL A 199 26.98 -6.96 5.47
N ARG A 200 25.66 -6.80 5.66
CA ARG A 200 24.72 -7.89 5.91
C ARG A 200 23.46 -7.64 5.10
N THR A 201 23.07 -8.63 4.30
CA THR A 201 21.89 -8.55 3.41
C THR A 201 20.66 -9.23 4.01
N SER A 202 20.84 -10.09 5.02
CA SER A 202 19.75 -10.81 5.68
C SER A 202 19.88 -10.81 7.20
N GLN A 203 18.75 -10.69 7.89
CA GLN A 203 18.62 -10.78 9.34
C GLN A 203 17.58 -11.87 9.66
N PRO A 204 17.98 -13.03 10.22
CA PRO A 204 17.06 -14.14 10.50
C PRO A 204 15.91 -13.76 11.42
N MET A 205 16.19 -12.89 12.40
CA MET A 205 15.22 -12.42 13.38
C MET A 205 15.27 -10.89 13.48
N PHE A 206 14.30 -10.22 12.84
CA PHE A 206 14.17 -8.78 12.90
C PHE A 206 13.10 -8.38 13.92
N PHE A 207 13.56 -8.03 15.13
CA PHE A 207 12.72 -7.71 16.30
C PHE A 207 12.93 -6.26 16.79
N MET A 208 14.13 -5.95 17.30
CA MET A 208 14.48 -4.67 17.94
C MET A 208 14.81 -3.56 16.91
N GLY A 209 15.77 -3.85 16.03
CA GLY A 209 16.33 -2.88 15.10
C GLY A 209 17.42 -3.51 14.25
N TRP A 210 17.65 -2.95 13.07
CA TRP A 210 18.66 -3.40 12.13
C TRP A 210 19.27 -2.19 11.42
N THR A 211 20.55 -1.94 11.70
CA THR A 211 21.35 -0.93 11.00
C THR A 211 21.89 -1.54 9.71
N ILE A 212 21.36 -1.07 8.58
CA ILE A 212 21.87 -1.38 7.25
C ILE A 212 23.14 -0.59 7.03
N MET A 213 24.24 -1.28 6.71
CA MET A 213 25.55 -0.67 6.52
C MET A 213 26.09 -0.99 5.13
N HIS A 214 26.56 0.03 4.44
CA HIS A 214 27.33 -0.09 3.20
C HIS A 214 28.69 0.57 3.40
N VAL A 215 29.74 -0.24 3.38
CA VAL A 215 31.12 0.22 3.47
C VAL A 215 31.51 0.86 2.12
N VAL A 216 32.06 2.06 2.18
CA VAL A 216 32.52 2.83 1.03
C VAL A 216 34.01 2.56 0.81
N ASP A 217 34.30 1.36 0.31
CA ASP A 217 35.63 0.96 -0.14
C ASP A 217 35.89 1.34 -1.61
N GLU A 218 37.05 1.03 -2.17
CA GLU A 218 37.42 1.34 -3.56
C GLU A 218 36.48 0.70 -4.61
N SER A 219 35.79 -0.39 -4.25
CA SER A 219 34.81 -1.04 -5.12
C SER A 219 33.43 -0.36 -5.06
N SER A 220 33.21 0.50 -4.07
CA SER A 220 31.96 1.22 -3.88
C SER A 220 31.75 2.27 -4.97
N PRO A 221 30.55 2.33 -5.58
CA PRO A 221 30.16 3.44 -6.45
C PRO A 221 30.13 4.82 -5.76
N LEU A 222 30.20 4.84 -4.42
CA LEU A 222 30.26 6.05 -3.61
C LEU A 222 31.69 6.48 -3.28
N PHE A 223 32.70 5.69 -3.65
CA PHE A 223 34.09 5.97 -3.34
C PHE A 223 34.55 7.31 -3.91
N GLY A 224 35.20 8.12 -3.07
CA GLY A 224 35.69 9.46 -3.44
C GLY A 224 34.60 10.51 -3.68
N LEU A 225 33.31 10.21 -3.47
CA LEU A 225 32.24 11.18 -3.64
C LEU A 225 32.01 12.00 -2.36
N THR A 226 31.77 13.29 -2.55
CA THR A 226 31.45 14.24 -1.48
C THR A 226 29.96 14.62 -1.46
N ALA A 227 29.55 15.37 -0.44
CA ALA A 227 28.21 15.97 -0.39
C ALA A 227 27.89 16.84 -1.62
N VAL A 228 28.90 17.51 -2.18
CA VAL A 228 28.76 18.34 -3.38
C VAL A 228 28.49 17.47 -4.61
N ASP A 229 29.19 16.34 -4.73
CA ASP A 229 28.97 15.39 -5.83
C ASP A 229 27.59 14.75 -5.80
N PHE A 230 27.09 14.42 -4.60
CA PHE A 230 25.75 13.87 -4.43
C PHE A 230 24.68 14.83 -4.97
N LYS A 231 24.84 16.13 -4.69
CA LYS A 231 23.97 17.17 -5.24
C LYS A 231 24.14 17.33 -6.75
N ALA A 232 25.38 17.39 -7.24
CA ALA A 232 25.67 17.58 -8.67
C ALA A 232 25.12 16.44 -9.55
N LYS A 233 25.11 15.21 -9.04
CA LYS A 233 24.65 14.00 -9.74
C LYS A 233 23.17 13.65 -9.45
N ASP A 234 22.45 14.52 -8.75
CA ASP A 234 21.05 14.33 -8.33
C ASP A 234 20.83 12.94 -7.69
N MET A 235 21.69 12.62 -6.72
CA MET A 235 21.73 11.31 -6.10
C MET A 235 20.57 11.09 -5.14
N SER A 236 20.10 9.85 -5.12
CA SER A 236 19.06 9.39 -4.19
C SER A 236 19.30 7.92 -3.85
N PHE A 237 18.81 7.48 -2.72
CA PHE A 237 18.95 6.12 -2.23
C PHE A 237 17.58 5.50 -2.05
N VAL A 238 17.44 4.23 -2.43
CA VAL A 238 16.23 3.45 -2.22
C VAL A 238 16.61 2.24 -1.39
N LEU A 239 16.10 2.21 -0.16
CA LEU A 239 16.21 1.06 0.71
C LEU A 239 14.92 0.27 0.64
N ILE A 240 15.03 -1.02 0.35
CA ILE A 240 13.92 -1.96 0.38
C ILE A 240 14.23 -3.00 1.45
N VAL A 241 13.29 -3.19 2.37
CA VAL A 241 13.33 -4.29 3.34
C VAL A 241 12.14 -5.19 3.09
N LYS A 242 12.39 -6.50 3.02
CA LYS A 242 11.39 -7.55 2.83
C LYS A 242 11.54 -8.58 3.92
N GLY A 243 10.49 -9.34 4.20
CA GLY A 243 10.54 -10.47 5.12
C GLY A 243 9.16 -11.11 5.23
N THR A 244 9.03 -12.09 6.11
CA THR A 244 7.76 -12.77 6.37
C THR A 244 7.28 -12.44 7.76
N ASP A 245 6.03 -11.99 7.90
CA ASP A 245 5.41 -11.80 9.21
C ASP A 245 5.23 -13.16 9.88
N GLU A 246 5.76 -13.35 11.09
CA GLU A 246 5.66 -14.63 11.79
C GLU A 246 4.20 -15.00 12.13
N SER A 247 3.36 -14.01 12.44
CA SER A 247 1.98 -14.26 12.90
C SER A 247 1.03 -14.62 11.76
N THR A 248 1.24 -14.06 10.57
CA THR A 248 0.36 -14.30 9.41
C THR A 248 1.00 -15.17 8.34
N THR A 249 2.31 -15.46 8.42
CA THR A 249 3.09 -16.16 7.39
C THR A 249 2.99 -15.48 6.01
N GLN A 250 2.84 -14.16 6.01
CA GLN A 250 2.68 -13.37 4.78
C GLN A 250 3.95 -12.61 4.48
N GLN A 251 4.32 -12.56 3.20
CA GLN A 251 5.41 -11.71 2.75
C GLN A 251 5.04 -10.24 2.89
N MET A 252 5.95 -9.49 3.51
CA MET A 252 5.87 -8.06 3.65
C MET A 252 7.05 -7.38 2.98
N GLN A 253 6.81 -6.17 2.48
CA GLN A 253 7.82 -5.32 1.89
C GLN A 253 7.55 -3.87 2.27
N ALA A 254 8.59 -3.18 2.70
CA ALA A 254 8.58 -1.74 2.84
C ALA A 254 9.74 -1.13 2.05
N ARG A 255 9.56 0.13 1.62
CA ARG A 255 10.58 0.88 0.90
C ARG A 255 10.68 2.29 1.47
N GLN A 256 11.89 2.80 1.55
CA GLN A 256 12.18 4.19 1.87
C GLN A 256 13.10 4.77 0.80
N VAL A 257 12.82 6.02 0.43
CA VAL A 257 13.62 6.78 -0.54
C VAL A 257 14.21 7.98 0.19
N TYR A 258 15.50 8.19 0.01
CA TYR A 258 16.24 9.32 0.55
C TYR A 258 16.84 10.14 -0.58
N GLU A 259 16.67 11.45 -0.53
CA GLU A 259 17.38 12.37 -1.42
C GLU A 259 18.78 12.67 -0.86
N HIS A 260 19.66 13.24 -1.70
CA HIS A 260 20.99 13.64 -1.26
C HIS A 260 20.97 14.63 -0.08
N THR A 261 19.90 15.40 0.09
CA THR A 261 19.70 16.35 1.20
C THR A 261 19.43 15.67 2.53
N ASP A 262 18.93 14.44 2.51
CA ASP A 262 18.58 13.70 3.72
C ASP A 262 19.80 13.06 4.37
N VAL A 263 20.91 12.92 3.63
CA VAL A 263 22.16 12.30 4.09
C VAL A 263 22.91 13.25 5.02
N LYS A 264 23.12 12.82 6.27
CA LYS A 264 23.88 13.54 7.28
C LYS A 264 25.33 13.04 7.30
N TRP A 265 26.26 13.91 6.96
CA TRP A 265 27.69 13.60 6.92
C TRP A 265 28.33 13.82 8.28
N GLN A 266 29.26 12.95 8.68
CA GLN A 266 29.91 12.97 10.00
C GLN A 266 28.89 12.97 11.14
N HIS A 267 27.86 12.14 11.04
CA HIS A 267 26.87 11.96 12.09
C HIS A 267 26.82 10.50 12.52
N ARG A 268 26.44 10.25 13.77
CA ARG A 268 26.04 8.91 14.24
C ARG A 268 24.61 8.95 14.75
N TYR A 269 23.96 7.80 14.79
CA TYR A 269 22.65 7.68 15.43
C TYR A 269 22.82 7.78 16.95
N VAL A 270 21.87 8.43 17.61
CA VAL A 270 21.77 8.39 19.08
C VAL A 270 21.40 6.97 19.49
N ASP A 271 22.05 6.47 20.55
CA ASP A 271 21.79 5.13 21.09
C ASP A 271 20.36 5.04 21.62
N ALA A 272 19.51 4.32 20.90
CA ALA A 272 18.10 4.13 21.23
C ALA A 272 17.86 2.87 22.08
N ILE A 273 18.88 2.04 22.31
CA ILE A 273 18.79 0.80 23.08
C ILE A 273 19.66 0.95 24.32
N TYR A 274 19.09 0.76 25.49
CA TYR A 274 19.82 0.77 26.76
C TYR A 274 19.30 -0.35 27.67
N VAL A 275 20.13 -0.73 28.64
CA VAL A 275 19.78 -1.70 29.68
C VAL A 275 19.66 -0.93 31.00
N ASP A 276 18.55 -1.10 31.70
CA ASP A 276 18.35 -0.46 33.00
C ASP A 276 19.13 -1.17 34.13
N ALA A 277 19.02 -0.64 35.34
CA ALA A 277 19.71 -1.19 36.52
C ALA A 277 19.23 -2.61 36.90
N ASP A 278 18.02 -2.99 36.48
CA ASP A 278 17.42 -4.30 36.72
C ASP A 278 17.76 -5.32 35.61
N GLY A 279 18.54 -4.92 34.61
CA GLY A 279 18.97 -5.78 33.50
C GLY A 279 17.94 -5.89 32.37
N VAL A 280 16.88 -5.07 32.37
CA VAL A 280 15.85 -5.06 31.34
C VAL A 280 16.33 -4.21 30.16
N SER A 281 16.22 -4.76 28.94
CA SER A 281 16.54 -4.03 27.71
C SER A 281 15.36 -3.16 27.28
N HIS A 282 15.63 -1.87 27.11
CA HIS A 282 14.67 -0.87 26.64
C HIS A 282 15.02 -0.39 25.23
N ILE A 283 14.00 -0.09 24.44
CA ILE A 283 14.15 0.67 23.20
C ILE A 283 13.35 1.95 23.33
N ASP A 284 14.01 3.09 23.21
CA ASP A 284 13.34 4.37 23.09
C ASP A 284 13.16 4.75 21.60
N TYR A 285 11.93 4.57 21.10
CA TYR A 285 11.59 4.95 19.74
C TYR A 285 11.54 6.46 19.52
N THR A 286 11.50 7.28 20.57
CA THR A 286 11.56 8.75 20.43
C THR A 286 12.91 9.19 19.89
N LEU A 287 13.97 8.50 20.32
CA LEU A 287 15.34 8.66 19.82
C LEU A 287 15.55 7.92 18.49
N PHE A 288 14.50 7.32 17.90
CA PHE A 288 14.64 6.48 16.71
C PHE A 288 15.08 7.26 15.46
N HIS A 289 14.83 8.56 15.41
CA HIS A 289 15.19 9.36 14.25
C HIS A 289 16.42 10.24 14.50
N ASP A 290 16.88 10.30 15.75
CA ASP A 290 17.87 11.26 16.19
C ASP A 290 19.28 10.88 15.77
N THR A 291 20.04 11.91 15.41
CA THR A 291 21.43 11.80 15.00
C THR A 291 22.22 12.93 15.65
N GLU A 292 23.45 12.65 16.04
CA GLU A 292 24.38 13.65 16.57
C GLU A 292 25.61 13.77 15.67
N ALA A 293 26.10 15.00 15.54
CA ALA A 293 27.30 15.29 14.78
C ALA A 293 28.54 14.78 15.53
N LEU A 294 29.47 14.18 14.78
CA LEU A 294 30.79 13.85 15.26
C LEU A 294 31.66 15.09 15.10
N GLY A 295 32.14 15.62 16.23
CA GLY A 295 33.04 16.77 16.29
C GLY A 295 34.45 16.45 15.85
#